data_AF-A0A381FI74-F1
#
_entry.id   AF-A0A381FI74-F1
#
_cell.length_a   1.000
_cell.length_b   1.000
_cell.length_c   1.000
_cell.angle_alpha   90.00
_cell.angle_beta   90.00
_cell.angle_gamma   90.00
#
_symmetry.space_group_name_H-M   'P 1'
#
loop_
_entity.id
_entity.type
_entity.pdbx_description
1 polymer ?
#
loop_
_entity_poly.entity_id
_entity_poly.type
_entity_poly.pdbx_seq_one_letter_code
_entity_poly.pdbx_strand_id
1 'polypeptide(L)'
;MSTFHILNGDCLAEKFPKNMEGEIIIWREALIDGPVSDNNFFENRKKFITENHDSESDYEELVVKEFQRIQNIPEDSSVFFWFEDDLFCQEL
;
A
#
# COMPACT_ATOMS: atom_id res chain seq x y z
N MET A 1 13.75 16.50 9.11
CA MET A 1 13.60 15.84 7.81
C MET A 1 13.41 14.36 8.09
N SER A 2 12.20 13.85 7.90
CA SER A 2 11.88 12.44 8.13
C SER A 2 12.03 11.67 6.82
N THR A 3 12.28 10.36 6.91
CA THR A 3 12.42 9.49 5.73
C THR A 3 11.31 8.45 5.74
N PHE A 4 10.64 8.28 4.60
CA PHE A 4 9.61 7.27 4.39
C PHE A 4 9.96 6.38 3.20
N HIS A 5 9.77 5.07 3.38
CA HIS A 5 9.93 4.04 2.36
C HIS A 5 8.56 3.44 2.06
N ILE A 6 8.02 3.73 0.88
CA ILE A 6 6.76 3.17 0.39
C ILE A 6 7.10 1.93 -0.44
N LEU A 7 6.71 0.77 0.05
CA LEU A 7 6.99 -0.53 -0.55
C LEU A 7 5.74 -1.05 -1.27
N ASN A 8 5.85 -1.42 -2.54
CA ASN A 8 4.75 -2.03 -3.28
C ASN A 8 4.64 -3.53 -2.97
N GLY A 9 3.71 -3.89 -2.08
CA GLY A 9 3.43 -5.28 -1.70
C GLY A 9 4.26 -5.84 -0.54
N ASP A 10 3.72 -6.88 0.09
CA ASP A 10 4.34 -7.53 1.26
C ASP A 10 5.60 -8.33 0.89
N CYS A 11 5.65 -8.94 -0.30
CA CYS A 11 6.84 -9.66 -0.76
C CYS A 11 8.09 -8.78 -0.79
N LEU A 12 7.94 -7.51 -1.16
CA LEU A 12 9.03 -6.53 -1.13
C LEU A 12 9.36 -6.13 0.32
N ALA A 13 8.33 -5.95 1.16
CA ALA A 13 8.50 -5.63 2.58
C ALA A 13 9.29 -6.70 3.33
N GLU A 14 9.07 -7.98 3.04
CA GLU A 14 9.80 -9.10 3.64
C GLU A 14 11.29 -9.11 3.29
N LYS A 15 11.64 -8.68 2.07
CA LYS A 15 13.03 -8.63 1.58
C LYS A 15 13.71 -7.30 1.91
N PHE A 16 12.96 -6.30 2.36
CA PHE A 16 13.48 -4.96 2.60
C PHE A 16 14.53 -4.95 3.73
N PRO A 17 15.64 -4.19 3.58
CA PRO A 17 16.69 -4.16 4.59
C PRO A 17 16.17 -3.67 5.95
N LYS A 18 16.24 -4.53 6.99
CA LYS A 18 15.74 -4.23 8.34
C LYS A 18 16.53 -3.14 9.08
N ASN A 19 17.73 -2.82 8.60
CA ASN A 19 18.63 -1.82 9.17
C ASN A 19 18.55 -0.46 8.46
N MET A 20 17.59 -0.28 7.55
CA MET A 20 17.38 1.00 6.89
C MET A 20 16.67 1.98 7.84
N GLU A 21 17.19 3.19 7.96
CA GLU A 21 16.57 4.24 8.76
C GLU A 21 15.38 4.86 8.03
N GLY A 22 14.30 5.10 8.75
CA GLY A 22 13.07 5.69 8.22
C GLY A 22 11.84 4.85 8.55
N GLU A 23 10.68 5.39 8.23
CA GLU A 23 9.41 4.70 8.40
C GLU A 23 9.05 3.92 7.14
N ILE A 24 8.57 2.68 7.33
CA ILE A 24 8.09 1.84 6.25
C ILE A 24 6.57 1.97 6.17
N ILE A 25 6.07 2.21 4.96
CA ILE A 25 4.64 2.15 4.61
C ILE A 25 4.49 1.13 3.49
N ILE A 26 3.53 0.23 3.62
CA ILE A 26 3.32 -0.83 2.64
C ILE A 26 2.06 -0.51 1.83
N TRP A 27 2.24 -0.38 0.52
CA TRP A 27 1.17 -0.16 -0.43
C TRP A 27 0.64 -1.50 -0.94
N ARG A 28 -0.64 -1.81 -0.65
CA ARG A 28 -1.30 -3.07 -1.03
C ARG A 28 -2.46 -2.91 -2.01
N GLU A 29 -2.58 -1.74 -2.65
CA GLU A 29 -3.64 -1.50 -3.63
C GLU A 29 -3.22 -1.89 -5.05
N ALA A 30 -4.12 -2.59 -5.72
CA ALA A 30 -4.01 -3.03 -7.10
C ALA A 30 -4.81 -2.13 -8.03
N LEU A 31 -4.40 -0.86 -8.19
CA LEU A 31 -5.17 0.12 -8.98
C LEU A 31 -5.17 -0.15 -10.49
N ILE A 32 -4.38 -1.12 -10.94
CA ILE A 32 -4.37 -1.58 -12.33
C ILE A 32 -5.61 -2.43 -12.66
N ASP A 33 -6.30 -2.97 -11.65
CA ASP A 33 -7.48 -3.81 -11.81
C ASP A 33 -8.64 -3.36 -10.90
N GLY A 34 -9.86 -3.60 -11.36
CA GLY A 34 -11.09 -3.20 -10.67
C GLY A 34 -11.46 -1.73 -10.81
N PRO A 35 -12.59 -1.33 -10.20
CA PRO A 35 -13.08 0.03 -10.28
C PRO A 35 -12.17 0.99 -9.50
N VAL A 36 -11.82 2.11 -10.14
CA VAL A 36 -11.13 3.24 -9.52
C VAL A 36 -12.03 4.46 -9.70
N SER A 37 -12.55 4.99 -8.60
CA SER A 37 -13.49 6.12 -8.58
C SER A 37 -13.19 7.00 -7.39
N ASP A 38 -13.16 8.32 -7.59
CA ASP A 38 -12.97 9.30 -6.52
C ASP A 38 -14.12 9.25 -5.49
N ASN A 39 -15.34 8.96 -5.95
CA ASN A 39 -16.49 8.79 -5.07
C ASN A 39 -16.43 7.43 -4.38
N ASN A 40 -16.51 7.44 -3.04
CA ASN A 40 -16.51 6.25 -2.19
C ASN A 40 -15.36 5.28 -2.53
N PHE A 41 -14.17 5.83 -2.81
CA PHE A 41 -13.00 5.08 -3.27
C PHE A 41 -12.77 3.81 -2.43
N PHE A 42 -12.52 3.96 -1.12
CA PHE A 42 -12.21 2.82 -0.24
C PHE A 42 -13.36 1.81 -0.13
N GLU A 43 -14.62 2.25 -0.13
CA GLU A 43 -15.76 1.33 -0.08
C GLU A 43 -15.85 0.49 -1.36
N ASN A 44 -15.66 1.12 -2.52
CA ASN A 44 -15.67 0.46 -3.82
C ASN A 44 -14.50 -0.51 -3.97
N ARG A 45 -13.31 -0.09 -3.54
CA ARG A 45 -12.09 -0.91 -3.56
C ARG A 45 -12.19 -2.09 -2.61
N LYS A 46 -12.62 -1.85 -1.36
CA LYS A 46 -12.89 -2.91 -0.37
C LYS A 46 -13.82 -3.96 -0.95
N LYS A 47 -14.97 -3.53 -1.48
CA LYS A 47 -15.95 -4.44 -2.09
C LYS A 47 -15.32 -5.27 -3.22
N PHE A 48 -14.61 -4.62 -4.14
CA PHE A 48 -13.97 -5.30 -5.25
C PHE A 48 -12.94 -6.35 -4.78
N ILE A 49 -12.08 -5.99 -3.83
CA ILE A 49 -11.03 -6.89 -3.32
C ILE A 49 -11.65 -8.06 -2.54
N THR A 50 -12.63 -7.79 -1.67
CA THR A 50 -13.31 -8.84 -0.90
C THR A 50 -14.08 -9.82 -1.78
N GLU A 51 -14.65 -9.35 -2.90
CA GLU A 51 -15.41 -10.21 -3.82
C GLU A 51 -14.52 -11.05 -4.75
N ASN A 52 -13.32 -10.58 -5.11
CA ASN A 52 -12.50 -11.19 -6.17
C ASN A 52 -11.20 -11.86 -5.69
N HIS A 53 -10.65 -11.45 -4.54
CA HIS A 53 -9.34 -11.90 -4.09
C HIS A 53 -9.38 -12.54 -2.71
N ASP A 54 -10.01 -11.89 -1.72
CA ASP A 54 -9.91 -12.36 -0.34
C ASP A 54 -11.12 -12.00 0.55
N SER A 55 -11.91 -13.02 0.90
CA SER A 55 -13.17 -12.88 1.65
C SER A 55 -12.99 -12.55 3.15
N GLU A 56 -11.78 -12.65 3.69
CA GLU A 56 -11.46 -12.35 5.11
C GLU A 56 -10.58 -11.10 5.30
N SER A 57 -10.35 -10.32 4.24
CA SER A 57 -9.36 -9.23 4.25
C SER A 57 -9.65 -8.11 5.27
N ASP A 58 -8.66 -7.83 6.12
CA ASP A 58 -8.59 -6.65 7.01
C ASP A 58 -8.27 -5.36 6.20
N TYR A 59 -9.05 -5.09 5.15
CA TYR A 59 -8.83 -3.99 4.21
C TYR A 59 -8.66 -2.62 4.90
N GLU A 60 -9.44 -2.38 5.96
CA GLU A 60 -9.33 -1.13 6.74
C GLU A 60 -7.93 -0.98 7.37
N GLU A 61 -7.42 -2.04 8.00
CA GLU A 61 -6.13 -2.02 8.68
C GLU A 61 -4.96 -2.01 7.69
N LEU A 62 -5.02 -2.89 6.70
CA LEU A 62 -3.89 -3.19 5.80
C LEU A 62 -3.77 -2.21 4.64
N VAL A 63 -4.87 -1.53 4.28
CA VAL A 63 -4.92 -0.60 3.14
C VAL A 63 -5.25 0.82 3.58
N VAL A 64 -6.40 1.03 4.24
CA VAL A 64 -6.89 2.39 4.52
C VAL A 64 -5.95 3.13 5.47
N LYS A 65 -5.52 2.48 6.57
CA LYS A 65 -4.59 3.11 7.52
C LYS A 65 -3.22 3.39 6.92
N GLU A 66 -2.67 2.47 6.12
CA GLU A 66 -1.40 2.70 5.42
C GLU A 66 -1.52 3.86 4.43
N PHE A 67 -2.63 3.97 3.69
CA PHE A 67 -2.88 5.12 2.82
C PHE A 67 -2.97 6.43 3.61
N GLN A 68 -3.64 6.43 4.76
CA GLN A 68 -3.68 7.60 5.64
C GLN A 68 -2.29 8.00 6.13
N ARG A 69 -1.39 7.03 6.38
CA ARG A 69 0.01 7.35 6.71
C ARG A 69 0.70 8.08 5.56
N ILE A 70 0.45 7.70 4.31
CA ILE A 70 0.97 8.42 3.12
C ILE A 70 0.43 9.85 3.07
N GLN A 71 -0.87 10.04 3.30
CA GLN A 71 -1.49 11.37 3.28
C GLN A 71 -0.98 12.30 4.38
N ASN A 72 -0.49 11.74 5.48
CA ASN A 72 0.02 12.48 6.63
C ASN A 72 1.55 12.63 6.62
N ILE A 73 2.24 12.29 5.53
CA ILE A 73 3.68 12.53 5.38
C ILE A 73 3.93 14.05 5.43
N PRO A 74 4.82 14.56 6.32
CA PRO A 74 5.15 15.98 6.38
C PRO A 74 5.81 16.47 5.08
N GLU A 75 5.51 17.70 4.64
CA GLU A 75 6.00 18.30 3.38
C GLU A 75 7.54 18.28 3.25
N ASP A 76 8.29 18.40 4.36
CA ASP A 76 9.76 18.40 4.40
C ASP A 76 10.37 16.99 4.62
N SER A 77 9.75 15.95 4.06
CA SER A 77 10.20 14.55 4.18
C SER A 77 10.82 14.02 2.90
N SER A 78 11.79 13.12 3.03
CA SER A 78 12.26 12.29 1.91
C SER A 78 11.34 11.09 1.75
N VAL A 79 10.77 10.92 0.55
CA VAL A 79 9.90 9.77 0.24
C VAL A 79 10.55 8.94 -0.85
N PHE A 80 10.79 7.66 -0.56
CA PHE A 80 11.34 6.69 -1.50
C PHE A 80 10.28 5.66 -1.86
N PHE A 81 10.05 5.47 -3.16
CA PHE A 81 9.16 4.43 -3.66
C PHE A 81 9.97 3.24 -4.15
N TRP A 82 9.58 2.05 -3.69
CA TRP A 82 10.26 0.80 -4.01
C TRP A 82 9.32 -0.12 -4.75
N PHE A 83 9.82 -0.68 -5.85
CA PHE A 83 9.11 -1.57 -6.74
C PHE A 83 10.02 -2.76 -7.05
N GLU A 84 9.44 -3.95 -7.15
CA GLU A 84 10.11 -5.10 -7.77
C GLU A 84 9.74 -5.17 -9.26
N ASP A 85 10.49 -5.94 -10.03
CA ASP A 85 10.22 -6.14 -11.47
C ASP A 85 8.85 -6.79 -11.73
N ASP A 86 8.27 -7.47 -10.74
CA ASP A 86 6.99 -8.15 -10.89
C ASP A 86 5.80 -7.24 -10.57
N LEU A 87 5.07 -6.86 -11.63
CA LEU A 87 3.85 -6.06 -11.58
C LEU A 87 2.71 -6.73 -10.77
N PHE A 88 2.81 -8.03 -10.53
CA PHE A 88 1.77 -8.88 -9.96
C PHE A 88 2.15 -9.55 -8.65
N CYS A 89 3.25 -9.17 -7.99
CA CYS A 89 3.57 -9.66 -6.64
C CYS A 89 2.68 -9.02 -5.53
N GLN A 90 1.49 -8.56 -5.91
CA GLN A 90 0.41 -8.17 -5.01
C GLN A 90 -0.48 -9.40 -4.76
N GLU A 91 0.11 -10.48 -4.26
CA GLU A 91 -0.72 -11.50 -3.61
C GLU A 91 -0.95 -11.01 -2.19
N LEU A 92 -2.12 -10.38 -2.01
CA LEU A 92 -2.77 -10.19 -0.71
C LEU A 92 -3.05 -11.57 -0.09
#